data_AF-A0A972D5I2-F1
#
_entry.id   AF-A0A972D5I2-F1
#
_cell.length_a   1.000
_cell.length_b   1.000
_cell.length_c   1.000
_cell.angle_alpha   90.00
_cell.angle_beta   90.00
_cell.angle_gamma   90.00
#
_symmetry.space_group_name_H-M   'P 1'
#
loop_
_entity.id
_entity.type
_entity.pdbx_description
1 polymer ?
#
loop_
_entity_poly.entity_id
_entity_poly.type
_entity_poly.pdbx_seq_one_letter_code
_entity_poly.pdbx_strand_id
1 'polypeptide(L)'
;METIDLHGMTLEEAKDKLEQRLFNAFQYGERVVRIIHGQGKHSANFPVLKSFVRRWLEDSAFAREYVETVFRGEDGSPYTMPNPGETVVRLKGEDPIGVNEEIDWLTEDEEWEARKQAKGRRARQRRAARRGSFRR
;
A
#
# COMPACT_ATOMS: atom_id res chain seq x y z
N MET A 1 0.94 -12.84 3.48
CA MET A 1 0.65 -11.39 3.49
C MET A 1 -0.52 -11.13 4.43
N GLU A 2 -0.19 -10.89 5.68
CA GLU A 2 -1.12 -10.44 6.73
C GLU A 2 -1.89 -9.19 6.28
N THR A 3 -3.18 -9.09 6.64
CA THR A 3 -4.02 -7.91 6.34
C THR A 3 -4.58 -7.32 7.63
N ILE A 4 -4.20 -6.07 7.92
CA ILE A 4 -4.67 -5.28 9.05
C ILE A 4 -5.78 -4.35 8.56
N ASP A 5 -7.01 -4.65 8.95
CA ASP A 5 -8.16 -3.80 8.65
C ASP A 5 -8.43 -2.80 9.79
N LEU A 6 -8.36 -1.51 9.45
CA LEU A 6 -8.59 -0.38 10.35
C LEU A 6 -9.88 0.37 10.03
N HIS A 7 -10.66 -0.05 9.01
CA HIS A 7 -11.83 0.72 8.60
C HIS A 7 -12.82 0.91 9.77
N GLY A 8 -13.37 2.13 9.88
CA GLY A 8 -14.37 2.45 10.90
C GLY A 8 -13.83 2.54 12.33
N MET A 9 -12.54 2.28 12.56
CA MET A 9 -11.93 2.41 13.89
C MET A 9 -11.70 3.88 14.27
N THR A 10 -11.70 4.13 15.57
CA THR A 10 -11.16 5.37 16.13
C THR A 10 -9.63 5.39 15.99
N LEU A 11 -9.02 6.56 16.19
CA LEU A 11 -7.57 6.71 16.11
C LEU A 11 -6.82 5.91 17.16
N GLU A 12 -7.37 5.83 18.38
CA GLU A 12 -6.78 5.09 19.49
C GLU A 12 -6.81 3.58 19.21
N GLU A 13 -7.97 3.03 18.84
CA GLU A 13 -8.11 1.62 18.44
C GLU A 13 -7.22 1.27 17.24
N ALA A 14 -7.15 2.16 16.25
CA ALA A 14 -6.32 1.93 15.07
C ALA A 14 -4.84 1.90 15.40
N LYS A 15 -4.37 2.76 16.33
CA LYS A 15 -2.98 2.77 16.79
C LYS A 15 -2.62 1.45 17.47
N ASP A 16 -3.40 1.05 18.47
CA ASP A 16 -3.13 -0.14 19.27
C ASP A 16 -3.16 -1.39 18.40
N LYS A 17 -4.15 -1.49 17.50
CA LYS A 17 -4.26 -2.60 16.56
C LYS A 17 -3.09 -2.63 15.58
N LEU A 18 -2.69 -1.48 15.05
CA LEU A 18 -1.60 -1.40 14.08
C LEU A 18 -0.28 -1.87 14.69
N GLU A 19 0.07 -1.38 15.88
CA GLU A 19 1.29 -1.74 16.59
C GLU A 19 1.30 -3.24 16.95
N GLN A 20 0.23 -3.73 17.57
CA GLN A 20 0.12 -5.13 17.96
C GLN A 20 0.20 -6.08 16.76
N ARG A 21 -0.53 -5.80 15.67
CA ARG A 21 -0.57 -6.70 14.51
C ARG A 21 0.71 -6.66 13.69
N LEU A 22 1.36 -5.49 13.55
CA LEU A 22 2.66 -5.41 12.88
C LEU A 22 3.74 -6.14 13.68
N PHE A 23 3.71 -6.04 15.02
CA PHE A 23 4.65 -6.77 15.86
C PHE A 23 4.45 -8.28 15.74
N ASN A 24 3.20 -8.74 15.79
CA ASN A 24 2.88 -10.15 15.59
C ASN A 24 3.34 -10.62 14.20
N ALA A 25 3.04 -9.86 13.14
CA ALA A 25 3.49 -10.18 11.78
C ALA A 25 5.02 -10.32 11.71
N PHE A 26 5.76 -9.41 12.34
CA PHE A 26 7.21 -9.49 12.45
C PHE A 26 7.67 -10.77 13.19
N GLN A 27 7.06 -11.08 14.34
CA GLN A 27 7.39 -12.28 15.13
C GLN A 27 7.10 -13.59 14.39
N TYR A 28 6.05 -13.62 13.55
CA TYR A 28 5.71 -14.78 12.72
C TYR A 28 6.48 -14.83 11.38
N GLY A 29 7.40 -13.90 11.13
CA GLY A 29 8.19 -13.86 9.91
C GLY A 29 7.45 -13.38 8.66
N GLU A 30 6.27 -12.76 8.80
CA GLU A 30 5.56 -12.16 7.68
C GLU A 30 6.30 -10.93 7.18
N ARG A 31 6.87 -11.01 5.97
CA ARG A 31 7.65 -9.90 5.39
C ARG A 31 6.79 -8.78 4.84
N VAL A 32 5.55 -9.05 4.46
CA VAL A 32 4.68 -8.08 3.78
C VAL A 32 3.34 -8.02 4.47
N VAL A 33 2.94 -6.82 4.89
CA VAL A 33 1.66 -6.57 5.56
C VAL A 33 0.86 -5.54 4.79
N ARG A 34 -0.42 -5.82 4.61
CA ARG A 34 -1.39 -4.90 4.00
C ARG A 34 -2.17 -4.18 5.08
N ILE A 35 -2.22 -2.86 5.03
CA ILE A 35 -3.01 -2.03 5.95
C ILE A 35 -4.17 -1.42 5.19
N ILE A 36 -5.39 -1.78 5.55
CA ILE A 36 -6.62 -1.24 4.98
C ILE A 36 -7.15 -0.17 5.93
N HIS A 37 -6.92 1.10 5.61
CA HIS A 37 -7.44 2.24 6.38
C HIS A 37 -8.69 2.87 5.74
N GLY A 38 -9.06 2.40 4.53
CA GLY A 38 -10.17 2.92 3.75
C GLY A 38 -9.84 4.23 3.02
N GLN A 39 -10.69 4.60 2.05
CA GLN A 39 -10.50 5.79 1.22
C GLN A 39 -10.99 7.09 1.88
N GLY A 40 -11.68 6.99 3.03
CA GLY A 40 -12.31 8.13 3.72
C GLY A 40 -13.45 8.81 2.95
N LYS A 41 -14.17 8.07 2.11
CA LYS A 41 -15.37 8.58 1.43
C LYS A 41 -16.56 8.84 2.39
N HIS A 42 -16.48 8.33 3.60
CA HIS A 42 -17.53 8.43 4.63
C HIS A 42 -17.13 9.31 5.83
N SER A 43 -15.90 9.81 5.88
CA SER A 43 -15.50 10.79 6.90
C SER A 43 -16.03 12.16 6.50
N ALA A 44 -16.70 12.86 7.42
CA ALA A 44 -17.41 14.12 7.16
C ALA A 44 -16.55 15.21 6.50
N ASN A 45 -15.23 15.24 6.78
CA ASN A 45 -14.32 16.27 6.29
C ASN A 45 -13.08 15.71 5.56
N PHE A 46 -12.36 14.73 6.15
CA PHE A 46 -11.08 14.23 5.61
C PHE A 46 -10.81 12.76 5.99
N PRO A 47 -10.04 12.00 5.19
CA PRO A 47 -9.71 10.60 5.45
C PRO A 47 -8.78 10.43 6.67
N VAL A 48 -9.34 10.46 7.88
CA VAL A 48 -8.61 10.55 9.15
C VAL A 48 -7.60 9.41 9.32
N LEU A 49 -8.04 8.15 9.12
CA LEU A 49 -7.19 6.98 9.30
C LEU A 49 -6.06 6.89 8.27
N LYS A 50 -6.31 7.34 7.04
CA LYS A 50 -5.27 7.40 5.99
C LYS A 50 -4.14 8.33 6.40
N SER A 51 -4.47 9.54 6.86
CA SER A 51 -3.49 10.52 7.32
C SER A 51 -2.75 10.01 8.57
N PHE A 52 -3.48 9.39 9.49
CA PHE A 52 -2.91 8.78 10.68
C PHE A 52 -1.89 7.68 10.36
N VAL A 53 -2.24 6.69 9.54
CA VAL A 53 -1.35 5.57 9.19
C VAL A 53 -0.07 6.08 8.53
N ARG A 54 -0.18 7.05 7.61
CA ARG A 54 0.99 7.67 6.97
C ARG A 54 1.91 8.32 7.99
N ARG A 55 1.34 9.16 8.85
CA ARG A 55 2.11 9.87 9.87
C ARG A 55 2.74 8.92 10.88
N TRP A 56 1.99 7.90 11.31
CA TRP A 56 2.46 6.90 12.27
C TRP A 56 3.62 6.08 11.68
N LEU A 57 3.54 5.66 10.42
CA LEU A 57 4.62 4.93 9.75
C LEU A 57 5.88 5.79 9.56
N GLU A 58 5.75 7.11 9.43
CA GLU A 58 6.86 8.05 9.29
C GLU A 58 7.53 8.37 10.65
N ASP A 59 6.74 8.57 11.70
CA ASP A 59 7.22 9.09 12.99
C ASP A 59 7.49 8.02 14.05
N SER A 60 6.78 6.89 14.00
CA SER A 60 6.80 5.90 15.09
C SER A 60 8.16 5.24 15.24
N ALA A 61 8.65 5.15 16.49
CA ALA A 61 9.86 4.38 16.81
C ALA A 61 9.73 2.92 16.35
N PHE A 62 8.55 2.33 16.55
CA PHE A 62 8.22 0.99 16.08
C PHE A 62 8.43 0.87 14.56
N ALA A 63 7.86 1.79 13.79
CA ALA A 63 7.96 1.74 12.34
C ALA A 63 9.42 1.88 11.87
N ARG A 64 10.20 2.77 12.50
CA ARG A 64 11.62 2.93 12.19
C ARG A 64 12.46 1.70 12.52
N GLU A 65 12.08 0.95 13.56
CA GLU A 65 12.76 -0.27 13.98
C GLU A 65 12.41 -1.44 13.05
N TYR A 66 11.11 -1.70 12.81
CA TYR A 66 10.63 -2.92 12.16
C TYR A 66 10.23 -2.79 10.70
N VAL A 67 9.94 -1.59 10.19
CA VAL A 67 9.51 -1.39 8.79
C VAL A 67 10.72 -1.05 7.92
N GLU A 68 10.84 -1.76 6.80
CA GLU A 68 11.89 -1.56 5.80
C GLU A 68 11.43 -0.58 4.72
N THR A 69 10.27 -0.86 4.11
CA THR A 69 9.74 -0.09 2.99
C THR A 69 8.25 0.11 3.14
N VAL A 70 7.76 1.31 2.81
CA VAL A 70 6.34 1.65 2.79
C VAL A 70 5.90 1.96 1.37
N PHE A 71 4.85 1.28 0.91
CA PHE A 71 4.21 1.51 -0.37
C PHE A 71 2.86 2.15 -0.14
N ARG A 72 2.71 3.38 -0.65
CA ARG A 72 1.43 4.11 -0.60
C ARG A 72 0.50 3.48 -1.64
N GLY A 73 -0.71 3.12 -1.23
CA GLY A 73 -1.65 2.47 -2.15
C GLY A 73 -2.05 3.32 -3.35
N GLU A 74 -1.88 4.65 -3.33
CA GLU A 74 -2.08 5.51 -4.52
C GLU A 74 -1.14 5.15 -5.68
N ASP A 75 0.08 4.76 -5.34
CA ASP A 75 1.13 4.38 -6.29
C ASP A 75 1.08 2.89 -6.61
N GLY A 76 0.49 2.10 -5.71
CA GLY A 76 0.52 0.64 -5.70
C GLY A 76 1.79 0.10 -5.07
N SER A 77 1.98 -1.21 -5.17
CA SER A 77 3.21 -1.88 -4.73
C SER A 77 3.53 -3.04 -5.69
N PRO A 78 4.72 -3.65 -5.59
CA PRO A 78 5.00 -4.90 -6.30
C PRO A 78 3.97 -6.00 -5.98
N TYR A 79 3.37 -5.95 -4.78
CA TYR A 79 2.43 -6.95 -4.29
C TYR A 79 0.97 -6.64 -4.61
N THR A 80 0.62 -5.38 -4.86
CA THR A 80 -0.79 -4.94 -4.95
C THR A 80 -0.99 -3.86 -5.99
N MET A 81 -2.12 -3.91 -6.69
CA MET A 81 -2.50 -2.84 -7.61
C MET A 81 -2.77 -1.53 -6.86
N PRO A 82 -2.65 -0.36 -7.51
CA PRO A 82 -2.96 0.92 -6.89
C PRO A 82 -4.37 0.97 -6.31
N ASN A 83 -4.45 1.07 -4.98
CA ASN A 83 -5.64 1.24 -4.17
C ASN A 83 -5.44 2.36 -3.12
N PRO A 84 -6.04 3.54 -3.28
CA PRO A 84 -5.86 4.67 -2.35
C PRO A 84 -6.35 4.45 -0.90
N GLY A 85 -7.09 3.36 -0.65
CA GLY A 85 -7.59 2.99 0.68
C GLY A 85 -6.67 2.04 1.44
N GLU A 86 -5.49 1.79 0.89
CA GLU A 86 -4.54 0.80 1.35
C GLU A 86 -3.14 1.41 1.50
N THR A 87 -2.36 0.84 2.40
CA THR A 87 -0.92 1.04 2.50
C THR A 87 -0.27 -0.32 2.71
N VAL A 88 0.75 -0.65 1.93
CA VAL A 88 1.49 -1.92 2.08
C VAL A 88 2.84 -1.62 2.71
N VAL A 89 3.23 -2.42 3.68
CA VAL A 89 4.53 -2.28 4.36
C VAL A 89 5.33 -3.58 4.22
N ARG A 90 6.63 -3.44 3.97
CA ARG A 90 7.60 -4.52 4.07
C ARG A 90 8.31 -4.42 5.41
N LEU A 91 8.30 -5.50 6.18
CA LEU A 91 8.98 -5.59 7.47
C LEU A 91 10.43 -6.04 7.28
N LYS A 92 11.31 -5.49 8.12
CA LYS A 92 12.68 -5.97 8.30
C LYS A 92 12.65 -7.39 8.86
N GLY A 93 13.73 -8.13 8.67
CA GLY A 93 13.86 -9.52 9.10
C GLY A 93 14.62 -10.34 8.07
N GLU A 94 15.22 -11.43 8.52
CA GLU A 94 15.77 -12.46 7.61
C GLU A 94 14.61 -13.26 7.00
N ASP A 95 14.77 -13.69 5.76
CA ASP A 95 13.82 -14.65 5.20
C ASP A 95 13.79 -15.88 6.10
N PRO A 96 12.61 -16.40 6.48
CA PRO A 96 12.55 -17.63 7.24
C PRO A 96 13.39 -18.66 6.49
N ILE A 97 14.42 -19.19 7.17
CA ILE A 97 15.38 -20.16 6.63
C ILE A 97 14.56 -21.29 5.98
N GLY A 98 14.40 -21.29 4.65
CA GLY A 98 13.65 -22.35 3.95
C GLY A 98 12.81 -22.03 2.71
N VAL A 99 12.71 -20.80 2.18
CA VAL A 99 12.10 -20.55 0.86
C VAL A 99 12.96 -19.65 -0.02
N ASN A 100 14.10 -20.19 -0.45
CA ASN A 100 14.82 -19.65 -1.59
C ASN A 100 14.14 -20.13 -2.88
N GLU A 101 13.01 -19.51 -3.24
CA GLU A 101 12.57 -19.54 -4.65
C GLU A 101 13.21 -18.33 -5.32
N GLU A 102 14.21 -18.62 -6.16
CA GLU A 102 14.96 -17.67 -6.96
C GLU A 102 13.98 -16.81 -7.77
N ILE A 103 13.90 -15.51 -7.48
CA ILE A 103 13.07 -14.57 -8.24
C ILE A 103 13.77 -14.28 -9.56
N ASP A 104 13.17 -14.71 -10.68
CA ASP A 104 13.64 -14.43 -12.04
C ASP A 104 13.30 -12.98 -12.44
N TRP A 105 14.26 -12.08 -12.17
CA TRP A 105 14.17 -10.64 -12.44
C TRP A 105 14.01 -10.24 -13.91
N LEU A 106 14.16 -11.17 -14.88
CA LEU A 106 14.09 -10.86 -16.30
C LEU A 106 12.66 -10.75 -16.84
N THR A 107 11.69 -11.44 -16.23
CA THR A 107 10.29 -11.41 -16.69
C THR A 107 9.49 -10.25 -16.11
N GLU A 108 9.87 -9.71 -14.95
CA GLU A 108 9.13 -8.64 -14.27
C GLU A 108 9.34 -7.24 -14.88
N ASP A 109 10.52 -6.94 -15.43
CA ASP A 109 10.82 -5.63 -16.04
C ASP A 109 10.00 -5.38 -17.32
N GLU A 110 9.80 -6.42 -18.13
CA GLU A 110 8.99 -6.34 -19.36
C GLU A 110 7.50 -6.09 -19.04
N GLU A 111 6.98 -6.74 -18.00
CA GLU A 111 5.59 -6.52 -17.58
C GLU A 111 5.36 -5.15 -16.92
N TRP A 112 6.34 -4.67 -16.16
CA TRP A 112 6.29 -3.34 -15.53
C TRP A 112 6.23 -2.21 -16.57
N GLU A 113 7.08 -2.28 -17.60
CA GLU A 113 7.08 -1.30 -18.68
C GLU A 113 5.78 -1.39 -19.51
N ALA A 114 5.27 -2.59 -19.78
CA ALA A 114 3.98 -2.78 -20.44
C ALA A 114 2.82 -2.13 -19.63
N ARG A 115 2.86 -2.21 -18.29
CA ARG A 115 1.87 -1.58 -17.39
C ARG A 115 1.95 -0.05 -17.40
N LYS A 116 3.14 0.54 -17.41
CA LYS A 116 3.31 2.01 -17.57
C LYS A 116 2.76 2.48 -18.92
N GLN A 117 3.08 1.78 -19.99
CA GLN A 117 2.63 2.10 -21.35
C GLN A 117 1.09 2.00 -21.48
N ALA A 118 0.46 1.02 -20.83
CA ALA A 118 -1.01 0.89 -20.80
C ALA A 118 -1.69 2.05 -20.05
N LYS A 119 -1.13 2.50 -18.92
CA LYS A 119 -1.64 3.66 -18.17
C LYS A 119 -1.52 4.97 -18.97
N GLY A 120 -0.40 5.17 -19.66
CA GLY A 120 -0.20 6.31 -20.56
C GLY A 120 -1.22 6.34 -21.71
N ARG A 121 -1.48 5.18 -22.34
CA ARG A 121 -2.50 5.04 -23.40
C ARG A 121 -3.91 5.34 -22.91
N ARG A 122 -4.31 4.83 -21.74
CA ARG A 122 -5.63 5.08 -21.13
C ARG A 122 -5.82 6.55 -20.74
N ALA A 123 -4.79 7.21 -20.23
CA ALA A 123 -4.83 8.63 -19.91
C ALA A 123 -4.97 9.50 -21.19
N ARG A 124 -4.27 9.14 -22.28
CA ARG A 124 -4.34 9.84 -23.57
C ARG A 124 -5.73 9.69 -24.22
N GLN A 125 -6.32 8.48 -24.17
CA GLN A 125 -7.69 8.24 -24.65
C GLN A 125 -8.73 9.07 -23.89
N ARG A 126 -8.65 9.15 -22.55
CA ARG A 126 -9.55 10.00 -21.75
C ARG A 126 -9.41 11.49 -22.08
N ARG A 127 -8.18 11.97 -22.37
CA ARG A 127 -7.93 13.37 -22.77
C ARG A 127 -8.49 13.67 -24.17
N ALA A 128 -8.39 12.73 -25.11
CA ALA A 128 -8.97 12.86 -26.45
C ALA A 128 -10.51 12.90 -26.42
N ALA A 129 -11.14 12.01 -25.64
CA ALA A 129 -12.59 11.98 -25.46
C ALA A 129 -13.15 13.30 -24.86
N ARG A 130 -12.41 13.92 -23.93
CA ARG A 130 -12.79 15.22 -23.33
C ARG A 130 -12.67 16.41 -24.30
N ARG A 131 -11.76 16.34 -25.30
CA ARG A 131 -11.63 17.39 -26.33
C ARG A 131 -12.69 17.32 -27.42
N GLY A 132 -13.32 16.16 -27.64
CA GLY A 132 -14.43 16.00 -28.60
C GLY A 132 -15.79 16.52 -28.10
N SER A 133 -15.96 16.68 -26.79
CA SER A 133 -17.22 17.09 -26.15
C SER A 133 -17.48 18.60 -26.17
N PHE A 134 -16.51 19.43 -26.57
CA PHE A 134 -16.59 20.90 -26.50
C PHE A 134 -16.73 21.57 -27.88
N ARG A 135 -17.02 20.79 -28.93
CA ARG A 135 -17.45 21.30 -30.25
C ARG A 135 -18.87 20.82 -30.51
N ARG A 136 -19.86 21.55 -30.00
CA ARG A 136 -21.19 21.74 -30.57
C ARG A 136 -21.77 23.04 -30.06
#